data_AF-A0A6I9VQ90-F1
#
_entry.id   AF-A0A6I9VQ90-F1
#
_cell.length_a   1.000
_cell.length_b   1.000
_cell.length_c   1.000
_cell.angle_alpha   90.00
_cell.angle_beta   90.00
_cell.angle_gamma   90.00
#
_symmetry.space_group_name_H-M   'P 1'
#
loop_
_entity.id
_entity.type
_entity.pdbx_description
1 polymer ?
#
loop_
_entity_poly.entity_id
_entity_poly.type
_entity_poly.pdbx_seq_one_letter_code
_entity_poly.pdbx_strand_id
1 'polypeptide(L)'
;MDITKTEPNMGPNNPQSAQNPNNGNGNPNIGNPNGNNNGLTTVSAVGNANSNANNNNNGNGSQLCAGCGKHIQDRYLLRALDMLWHEDCLKCGCCDCRLGEVGSTLYTKGNLMLCKRDYLRLFGNTGYCAACSKVIPAFEMVMRARTNVYHLECFACQQCNH
;
A
#
# COMPACT_ATOMS: atom_id res chain seq x y z
N MET A 1 4.69 10.18 14.36
CA MET A 1 3.75 10.36 13.23
C MET A 1 3.01 9.05 13.10
N ASP A 2 1.71 9.09 13.37
CA ASP A 2 0.88 7.90 13.45
C ASP A 2 0.17 7.65 12.11
N ILE A 3 -0.01 6.36 11.80
CA ILE A 3 -0.74 5.85 10.65
C ILE A 3 -2.12 5.47 11.15
N THR A 4 -3.16 6.08 10.59
CA THR A 4 -4.54 5.69 10.88
C THR A 4 -5.08 4.83 9.74
N LYS A 5 -5.62 3.66 10.07
CA LYS A 5 -6.33 2.80 9.13
C LYS A 5 -7.83 3.04 9.30
N THR A 6 -8.48 3.44 8.22
CA THR A 6 -9.93 3.69 8.20
C THR A 6 -10.56 2.97 7.03
N GLU A 7 -11.78 2.47 7.22
CA GLU A 7 -12.62 2.06 6.10
C GLU A 7 -13.09 3.34 5.37
N PRO A 8 -13.02 3.40 4.03
CA PRO A 8 -13.69 4.46 3.29
C PRO A 8 -15.17 4.35 3.61
N ASN A 9 -15.79 5.49 3.94
CA ASN A 9 -17.21 5.59 4.26
C ASN A 9 -18.04 5.11 3.05
N MET A 10 -18.28 3.80 2.96
CA MET A 10 -19.28 3.24 2.09
C MET A 10 -20.62 3.60 2.73
N GLY A 11 -21.25 4.66 2.22
CA GLY A 11 -22.58 5.06 2.63
C GLY A 11 -23.55 3.87 2.60
N PRO A 12 -24.62 3.90 3.40
CA PRO A 12 -25.54 2.78 3.53
C PRO A 12 -26.10 2.40 2.16
N ASN A 13 -25.92 1.14 1.78
CA ASN A 13 -26.65 0.51 0.69
C ASN A 13 -28.15 0.77 0.91
N ASN A 14 -28.75 1.59 0.05
CA ASN A 14 -30.19 1.78 -0.02
C ASN A 14 -30.81 0.51 -0.64
N PRO A 15 -31.65 -0.27 0.08
CA PRO A 15 -32.37 -1.38 -0.53
C PRO A 15 -33.63 -0.87 -1.22
N GLN A 16 -33.48 -0.34 -2.44
CA GLN A 16 -34.56 -0.30 -3.44
C GLN A 16 -34.36 -1.56 -4.30
N SER A 17 -35.31 -2.46 -4.55
CA SER A 17 -36.75 -2.33 -4.68
C SER A 17 -37.36 -3.74 -4.74
N ALA A 18 -38.53 -3.90 -4.13
CA ALA A 18 -39.42 -5.04 -4.31
C ALA A 18 -39.81 -5.23 -5.79
N GLN A 19 -39.85 -6.48 -6.28
CA GLN A 19 -40.82 -6.98 -7.27
C GLN A 19 -40.66 -8.49 -7.55
N ASN A 20 -41.73 -9.24 -7.25
CA ASN A 20 -42.16 -10.52 -7.83
C ASN A 20 -43.65 -10.28 -8.21
N PRO A 21 -44.35 -10.93 -9.18
CA PRO A 21 -44.06 -12.22 -9.83
C PRO A 21 -44.40 -12.40 -11.33
N ASN A 22 -43.99 -13.57 -11.85
CA ASN A 22 -44.56 -14.39 -12.95
C ASN A 22 -44.91 -13.75 -14.31
N ASN A 23 -44.28 -14.24 -15.39
CA ASN A 23 -45.02 -14.71 -16.58
C ASN A 23 -44.15 -15.66 -17.43
N GLY A 24 -44.67 -16.83 -17.77
CA GLY A 24 -44.05 -17.74 -18.74
C GLY A 24 -44.65 -17.57 -20.13
N ASN A 25 -43.87 -17.81 -21.19
CA ASN A 25 -44.40 -18.38 -22.43
C ASN A 25 -43.32 -18.88 -23.41
N GLY A 26 -43.54 -20.10 -23.92
CA GLY A 26 -43.35 -20.58 -25.31
C GLY A 26 -42.13 -20.21 -26.18
N ASN A 27 -41.35 -21.24 -26.53
CA ASN A 27 -40.64 -21.46 -27.82
C ASN A 27 -41.69 -21.59 -28.99
N PRO A 28 -41.41 -21.68 -30.33
CA PRO A 28 -40.12 -21.90 -31.01
C PRO A 28 -39.87 -21.31 -32.44
N ASN A 29 -38.60 -21.42 -32.87
CA ASN A 29 -38.09 -21.89 -34.19
C ASN A 29 -37.90 -21.02 -35.47
N ILE A 30 -36.83 -21.41 -36.19
CA ILE A 30 -36.52 -21.39 -37.65
C ILE A 30 -36.04 -20.10 -38.36
N GLY A 31 -34.88 -20.20 -39.04
CA GLY A 31 -34.68 -19.61 -40.38
C GLY A 31 -33.29 -19.04 -40.75
N ASN A 32 -32.39 -19.86 -41.29
CA ASN A 32 -31.37 -19.47 -42.31
C ASN A 32 -32.08 -19.52 -43.71
N PRO A 33 -31.64 -18.96 -44.87
CA PRO A 33 -30.25 -18.75 -45.29
C PRO A 33 -29.89 -17.61 -46.29
N ASN A 34 -28.57 -17.47 -46.52
CA ASN A 34 -27.87 -17.14 -47.78
C ASN A 34 -27.93 -15.73 -48.41
N GLY A 35 -26.73 -15.18 -48.70
CA GLY A 35 -26.52 -13.96 -49.48
C GLY A 35 -25.03 -13.68 -49.72
N ASN A 36 -24.49 -14.28 -50.78
CA ASN A 36 -23.13 -14.09 -51.32
C ASN A 36 -22.98 -12.69 -51.96
N ASN A 37 -21.81 -12.05 -51.83
CA ASN A 37 -21.17 -11.27 -52.91
C ASN A 37 -19.70 -10.92 -52.57
N ASN A 38 -18.81 -11.29 -53.48
CA ASN A 38 -17.38 -10.98 -53.51
C ASN A 38 -17.10 -9.49 -53.75
N GLY A 39 -16.02 -8.97 -53.16
CA GLY A 39 -15.49 -7.64 -53.45
C GLY A 39 -14.16 -7.36 -52.74
N LEU A 40 -13.07 -7.84 -53.32
CA LEU A 40 -11.68 -7.56 -52.94
C LEU A 40 -11.36 -6.07 -53.15
N THR A 41 -11.10 -5.31 -52.08
CA THR A 41 -10.21 -4.14 -52.12
C THR A 41 -9.39 -4.06 -50.83
N THR A 42 -8.14 -3.69 -51.02
CA THR A 42 -7.02 -3.72 -50.09
C THR A 42 -6.98 -2.49 -49.16
N VAL A 43 -6.27 -2.66 -48.04
CA VAL A 43 -5.62 -1.67 -47.16
C VAL A 43 -6.47 -0.62 -46.43
N SER A 44 -6.77 -0.89 -45.16
CA SER A 44 -6.29 -0.15 -43.97
C SER A 44 -7.17 -0.51 -42.77
N ALA A 45 -6.59 -1.17 -41.78
CA ALA A 45 -7.31 -1.58 -40.58
C ALA A 45 -7.88 -0.36 -39.84
N VAL A 46 -9.17 -0.49 -39.53
CA VAL A 46 -9.98 0.40 -38.71
C VAL A 46 -9.40 0.45 -37.30
N GLY A 47 -9.27 1.67 -36.79
CA GLY A 47 -9.03 1.96 -35.39
C GLY A 47 -9.63 3.31 -35.01
N ASN A 48 -10.87 3.58 -35.45
CA ASN A 48 -11.64 4.70 -34.91
C ASN A 48 -12.12 4.30 -33.52
N ALA A 49 -11.36 4.68 -32.49
CA ALA A 49 -11.80 4.64 -31.11
C ALA A 49 -11.71 6.06 -30.55
N ASN A 50 -12.81 6.79 -30.77
CA ASN A 50 -13.36 7.84 -29.93
C ASN A 50 -12.61 7.98 -28.59
N SER A 51 -11.87 9.08 -28.43
CA SER A 51 -11.32 9.50 -27.14
C SER A 51 -12.49 9.90 -26.24
N ASN A 52 -13.17 8.89 -25.67
CA ASN A 52 -14.06 9.10 -24.55
C ASN A 52 -13.17 9.38 -23.33
N ALA A 53 -12.76 10.64 -23.20
CA ALA A 53 -12.36 11.22 -21.94
C ALA A 53 -13.59 11.16 -21.02
N ASN A 54 -13.81 9.97 -20.44
CA ASN A 54 -14.78 9.77 -19.39
C ASN A 54 -14.22 10.44 -18.14
N ASN A 55 -14.34 11.77 -18.13
CA ASN A 55 -14.31 12.60 -16.93
C ASN A 55 -15.52 12.18 -16.09
N ASN A 56 -15.40 11.03 -15.43
CA ASN A 56 -16.25 10.71 -14.30
C ASN A 56 -15.78 11.59 -13.14
N ASN A 57 -16.24 12.84 -13.18
CA ASN A 57 -16.53 13.65 -12.01
C ASN A 57 -17.59 12.92 -11.19
N ASN A 58 -17.17 11.89 -10.45
CA ASN A 58 -17.94 11.41 -9.32
C ASN A 58 -17.40 12.13 -8.09
N GLY A 59 -18.16 13.14 -7.66
CA GLY A 59 -17.87 13.99 -6.51
C GLY A 59 -17.94 13.25 -5.18
N ASN A 60 -17.01 12.33 -4.94
CA ASN A 60 -16.58 11.97 -3.60
C ASN A 60 -15.22 12.61 -3.37
N GLY A 61 -15.17 13.61 -2.49
CA GLY A 61 -13.99 14.44 -2.24
C GLY A 61 -12.70 13.63 -2.13
N SER A 62 -11.85 13.78 -3.14
CA SER A 62 -10.39 13.83 -3.01
C SER A 62 -9.69 12.64 -2.34
N GLN A 63 -10.16 11.40 -2.56
CA GLN A 63 -9.44 10.21 -2.10
C GLN A 63 -8.36 9.76 -3.11
N LEU A 64 -7.41 10.64 -3.42
CA LEU A 64 -6.26 10.31 -4.26
C LEU A 64 -5.09 9.81 -3.41
N CYS A 65 -4.47 8.72 -3.86
CA CYS A 65 -3.26 8.19 -3.24
C CYS A 65 -2.06 9.08 -3.56
N ALA A 66 -1.35 9.52 -2.53
CA ALA A 66 -0.14 10.35 -2.66
C ALA A 66 1.03 9.62 -3.35
N GLY A 67 1.06 8.29 -3.29
CA GLY A 67 2.13 7.48 -3.89
C GLY A 67 1.97 7.23 -5.39
N CYS A 68 0.75 7.02 -5.86
CA CYS A 68 0.49 6.66 -7.26
C CYS A 68 -0.43 7.62 -8.02
N GLY A 69 -1.01 8.61 -7.35
CA GLY A 69 -1.91 9.60 -7.95
C GLY A 69 -3.27 9.05 -8.41
N LYS A 70 -3.60 7.80 -8.08
CA LYS A 70 -4.88 7.17 -8.45
C LYS A 70 -5.89 7.27 -7.31
N HIS A 71 -7.18 7.15 -7.64
CA HIS A 71 -8.25 7.08 -6.65
C HIS A 71 -8.16 5.80 -5.82
N ILE A 72 -8.36 5.93 -4.51
CA ILE A 72 -8.38 4.82 -3.56
C ILE A 72 -9.78 4.20 -3.56
N GLN A 73 -9.89 2.98 -4.10
CA GLN A 73 -11.13 2.18 -4.10
C GLN A 73 -11.05 0.97 -3.16
N ASP A 74 -9.96 0.85 -2.40
CA ASP A 74 -9.71 -0.28 -1.50
C ASP A 74 -10.67 -0.29 -0.30
N ARG A 75 -10.86 -1.47 0.30
CA ARG A 75 -11.67 -1.62 1.52
C ARG A 75 -11.11 -0.84 2.71
N TYR A 76 -9.79 -0.68 2.77
CA TYR A 76 -9.13 0.08 3.80
C TYR A 76 -8.20 1.09 3.15
N LEU A 77 -8.13 2.28 3.74
CA LEU A 77 -7.17 3.29 3.35
C LEU A 77 -6.32 3.68 4.55
N LEU A 78 -5.10 4.14 4.25
CA LEU A 78 -4.15 4.61 5.25
C LEU A 78 -4.06 6.13 5.16
N ARG A 79 -4.17 6.80 6.32
CA ARG A 79 -3.90 8.22 6.45
C ARG A 79 -2.60 8.41 7.20
N ALA A 80 -1.66 9.12 6.57
CA ALA A 80 -0.37 9.46 7.16
C ALA A 80 0.19 10.74 6.52
N LEU A 81 0.87 11.58 7.32
CA LEU A 81 1.42 12.86 6.87
C LEU A 81 0.37 13.79 6.24
N ASP A 82 -0.85 13.78 6.77
CA ASP A 82 -2.01 14.51 6.22
C ASP A 82 -2.40 14.12 4.78
N MET A 83 -1.87 13.00 4.29
CA MET A 83 -2.14 12.45 2.96
C MET A 83 -2.76 11.06 3.05
N LEU A 84 -3.37 10.64 1.94
CA LEU A 84 -4.05 9.36 1.79
C LEU A 84 -3.19 8.40 0.96
N TRP A 85 -3.17 7.13 1.34
CA TRP A 85 -2.33 6.11 0.74
C TRP A 85 -3.08 4.77 0.62
N HIS A 86 -2.79 4.03 -0.45
CA HIS A 86 -3.10 2.59 -0.51
C HIS A 86 -2.24 1.81 0.48
N GLU A 87 -2.71 0.63 0.89
CA GLU A 87 -1.95 -0.30 1.72
C GLU A 87 -0.61 -0.71 1.08
N ASP A 88 -0.60 -0.87 -0.24
CA ASP A 88 0.61 -1.23 -1.00
C ASP A 88 1.49 -0.03 -1.39
N CYS A 89 0.94 1.20 -1.35
CA CYS A 89 1.69 2.40 -1.70
C CYS A 89 2.46 2.97 -0.49
N LEU A 90 1.96 2.77 0.74
CA LEU A 90 2.65 3.22 1.94
C LEU A 90 3.70 2.19 2.39
N LYS A 91 4.86 2.23 1.75
CA LYS A 91 5.99 1.30 1.99
C LYS A 91 7.27 2.02 2.38
N CYS A 92 8.16 1.26 3.00
CA CYS A 92 9.44 1.78 3.49
C CYS A 92 10.42 1.90 2.33
N GLY A 93 11.08 3.05 2.20
CA GLY A 93 12.09 3.26 1.16
C GLY A 93 13.35 2.40 1.28
N CYS A 94 13.51 1.60 2.35
CA CYS A 94 14.68 0.73 2.56
C CYS A 94 14.38 -0.77 2.53
N CYS A 95 13.25 -1.22 3.11
CA CYS A 95 12.87 -2.64 3.18
C CYS A 95 11.72 -3.00 2.23
N ASP A 96 11.08 -2.01 1.59
CA ASP A 96 9.80 -2.14 0.86
C ASP A 96 8.64 -2.73 1.68
N CYS A 97 8.82 -2.88 2.99
CA CYS A 97 7.80 -3.42 3.88
C CYS A 97 6.64 -2.42 4.04
N ARG A 98 5.40 -2.93 4.05
CA ARG A 98 4.16 -2.12 4.17
C ARG A 98 4.06 -1.53 5.57
N LEU A 99 4.14 -0.21 5.68
CA LEU A 99 4.18 0.43 7.01
C LEU A 99 2.88 0.24 7.76
N GLY A 100 1.73 0.21 7.07
CA GLY A 100 0.42 -0.02 7.70
C GLY A 100 0.26 -1.41 8.35
N GLU A 101 1.06 -2.40 7.95
CA GLU A 101 1.06 -3.75 8.55
C GLU A 101 2.11 -3.88 9.66
N VAL A 102 3.30 -3.29 9.47
CA VAL A 102 4.44 -3.42 10.40
C VAL A 102 4.22 -2.62 11.69
N GLY A 103 3.42 -1.54 11.65
CA GLY A 103 3.01 -0.83 12.85
C GLY A 103 2.19 0.42 12.58
N SER A 104 1.71 1.06 13.63
CA SER A 104 0.89 2.28 13.52
C SER A 104 1.72 3.57 13.44
N THR A 105 3.05 3.49 13.26
CA THR A 105 3.93 4.66 13.22
C THR A 105 4.89 4.61 12.05
N LEU A 106 5.10 5.76 11.41
CA LEU A 106 6.15 5.94 10.41
C LEU A 106 7.14 7.02 10.80
N TYR A 107 8.31 6.97 10.18
CA TYR A 107 9.37 7.95 10.36
C TYR A 107 9.72 8.56 9.01
N THR A 108 9.88 9.88 8.94
CA THR A 108 10.27 10.59 7.73
C THR A 108 11.65 11.22 7.90
N LYS A 109 12.51 11.05 6.89
CA LYS A 109 13.82 11.73 6.84
C LYS A 109 14.22 11.94 5.38
N GLY A 110 14.48 13.20 4.98
CA GLY A 110 14.96 13.52 3.63
C GLY A 110 14.10 12.94 2.51
N ASN A 111 12.77 13.13 2.61
CA ASN A 111 11.77 12.62 1.66
C ASN A 111 11.56 11.10 1.65
N LEU A 112 12.27 10.34 2.49
CA LEU A 112 12.06 8.90 2.64
C LEU A 112 11.11 8.62 3.82
N MET A 113 10.13 7.74 3.58
CA MET A 113 9.32 7.12 4.63
C MET A 113 9.97 5.81 5.04
N LEU A 114 10.19 5.63 6.34
CA LEU A 114 10.96 4.54 6.90
C LEU A 114 10.19 3.83 8.01
N CYS A 115 10.36 2.51 8.08
CA CYS A 115 9.90 1.74 9.23
C CYS A 115 10.75 2.06 10.47
N LYS A 116 10.23 1.79 11.67
CA LYS A 116 10.94 2.03 12.94
C LYS A 116 12.34 1.39 12.94
N ARG A 117 12.45 0.17 12.41
CA ARG A 117 13.71 -0.59 12.37
C ARG A 117 14.76 0.09 11.49
N ASP A 118 14.42 0.45 10.26
CA ASP A 118 15.35 1.11 9.34
C ASP A 118 15.68 2.53 9.78
N TYR A 119 14.71 3.24 10.35
CA TYR A 119 14.95 4.56 10.93
C TYR A 119 15.98 4.48 12.06
N LEU A 120 15.80 3.57 13.03
CA LEU A 120 16.76 3.37 14.11
C LEU A 120 18.12 2.91 13.56
N ARG A 121 18.14 2.02 12.57
CA ARG A 121 19.39 1.54 11.96
C ARG A 121 20.20 2.65 11.29
N LEU A 122 19.55 3.57 10.59
CA LEU A 122 20.22 4.63 9.82
C LEU A 122 20.46 5.91 10.64
N PHE A 123 19.54 6.24 11.55
CA PHE A 123 19.52 7.53 12.25
C PHE A 123 19.43 7.42 13.77
N GLY A 124 19.33 6.20 14.32
CA GLY A 124 19.36 5.99 15.75
C GLY A 124 20.74 6.29 16.32
N ASN A 125 20.78 6.59 17.62
CA ASN A 125 22.01 6.84 18.35
C ASN A 125 22.84 5.55 18.44
N THR A 126 23.96 5.52 17.72
CA THR A 126 24.97 4.47 17.87
C THR A 126 25.81 4.73 19.12
N GLY A 127 26.34 3.66 19.70
CA GLY A 127 27.22 3.72 20.87
C GLY A 127 28.56 3.05 20.61
N TYR A 128 29.43 3.03 21.61
CA TYR A 128 30.65 2.24 21.60
C TYR A 128 30.62 1.23 22.74
N CYS A 129 31.01 0.00 22.46
CA CYS A 129 31.14 -1.04 23.47
C CYS A 129 32.37 -0.76 24.34
N ALA A 130 32.19 -0.63 25.66
CA ALA A 130 33.29 -0.32 26.58
C ALA A 130 34.31 -1.48 26.74
N ALA A 131 33.96 -2.71 26.33
CA ALA A 131 34.86 -3.86 26.39
C ALA A 131 35.67 -4.05 25.10
N CYS A 132 35.04 -3.97 23.92
CA CYS A 132 35.72 -4.23 22.64
C CYS A 132 35.99 -2.97 21.81
N SER A 133 35.55 -1.79 22.27
CA SER A 133 35.69 -0.49 21.60
C SER A 133 35.08 -0.40 20.19
N LYS A 134 34.26 -1.39 19.80
CA LYS A 134 33.56 -1.40 18.51
C LYS A 134 32.26 -0.60 18.59
N VAL A 135 31.80 -0.12 17.44
CA VAL A 135 30.53 0.58 17.29
C VAL A 135 29.38 -0.40 17.53
N ILE A 136 28.44 0.01 18.38
CA ILE A 136 27.16 -0.65 18.61
C ILE A 136 26.12 0.04 17.72
N PRO A 137 25.52 -0.66 16.75
CA PRO A 137 24.37 -0.19 15.99
C PRO A 137 23.21 0.17 16.91
N ALA A 138 22.47 1.23 16.57
CA ALA A 138 21.39 1.74 17.42
C ALA A 138 20.18 0.79 17.57
N PHE A 139 20.06 -0.21 16.70
CA PHE A 139 19.02 -1.24 16.76
C PHE A 139 19.49 -2.52 17.48
N GLU A 140 20.76 -2.60 17.86
CA GLU A 140 21.31 -3.77 18.55
C GLU A 140 20.92 -3.75 20.03
N MET A 141 20.63 -4.94 20.58
CA MET A 141 20.39 -5.09 22.01
C MET A 141 21.69 -5.00 22.78
N VAL A 142 21.68 -4.24 23.87
CA VAL A 142 22.90 -3.93 24.65
C VAL A 142 22.66 -4.10 26.14
N MET A 143 23.74 -4.43 26.85
CA MET A 143 23.81 -4.33 28.31
C MET A 143 24.32 -2.95 28.73
N ARG A 144 23.71 -2.37 29.77
CA ARG A 144 24.14 -1.10 30.37
C ARG A 144 24.56 -1.33 31.81
N ALA A 145 25.78 -0.93 32.14
CA ALA A 145 26.28 -0.94 33.51
C ALA A 145 26.83 0.45 33.84
N ARG A 146 26.18 1.14 34.78
CA ARG A 146 26.46 2.55 35.11
C ARG A 146 26.40 3.41 33.84
N THR A 147 27.52 4.01 33.43
CA THR A 147 27.66 4.87 32.25
C THR A 147 28.09 4.11 31.00
N ASN A 148 28.43 2.83 31.12
CA ASN A 148 29.04 2.05 30.04
C ASN A 148 27.99 1.17 29.35
N VAL A 149 28.20 0.96 28.05
CA VAL A 149 27.36 0.12 27.19
C VAL A 149 28.22 -1.03 26.65
N TYR A 150 27.65 -2.22 26.56
CA TYR A 150 28.33 -3.44 26.13
C TYR A 150 27.45 -4.21 25.14
N HIS A 151 28.07 -4.86 24.14
CA HIS A 151 27.39 -5.93 23.40
C HIS A 151 27.00 -7.04 24.38
N LEU A 152 25.97 -7.83 24.04
CA LEU A 152 25.56 -8.98 24.85
C LEU A 152 26.70 -9.98 25.05
N GLU A 153 27.47 -10.24 23.99
CA GLU A 153 28.65 -11.13 24.02
C GLU A 153 29.85 -10.56 24.80
N CYS A 154 29.90 -9.24 24.98
CA CYS A 154 31.00 -8.57 25.67
C CYS A 154 30.72 -8.32 27.16
N PHE A 155 29.49 -8.60 27.61
CA PHE A 155 29.11 -8.45 29.01
C PHE A 155 29.44 -9.71 29.81
N ALA A 156 30.73 -9.93 30.03
CA ALA A 156 31.27 -11.06 30.77
C ALA A 156 32.09 -10.60 31.98
N CYS A 157 32.17 -11.44 33.00
CA CYS A 157 33.01 -11.18 34.15
C CYS A 157 34.49 -11.11 33.75
N GLN A 158 35.20 -10.04 34.13
CA GLN A 158 36.62 -9.89 33.78
C GLN A 158 37.53 -10.93 34.46
N GLN A 159 37.06 -11.60 35.52
CA GLN A 159 37.84 -12.61 36.25
C GLN A 159 37.65 -14.03 35.70
N CYS A 160 36.45 -14.40 35.28
CA CYS A 160 36.13 -15.77 34.82
C CYS A 160 35.67 -15.86 33.35
N ASN A 161 35.49 -14.72 32.67
CA ASN A 161 35.11 -14.61 31.26
C ASN A 161 33.88 -15.45 30.87
N HIS A 162 32.94 -15.58 31.82
CA HIS A 162 31.64 -16.22 31.68
C HIS A 162 30.54 -15.25 32.09
#